data_AF-A0A2D5ATN9-F1
#
_entry.id   AF-A0A2D5ATN9-F1
#
_cell.length_a   1.000
_cell.length_b   1.000
_cell.length_c   1.000
_cell.angle_alpha   90.00
_cell.angle_beta   90.00
_cell.angle_gamma   90.00
#
_symmetry.space_group_name_H-M   'P 1'
#
loop_
_entity.id
_entity.type
_entity.pdbx_description
1 polymer ?
#
loop_
_entity_poly.entity_id
_entity_poly.type
_entity_poly.pdbx_seq_one_letter_code
_entity_poly.pdbx_strand_id
1 'polypeptide(L)'
;MGGALGVGQRDVRLFNNFADGVANNNVRGFPDFPFALGAEQAVWKGASEWGTHARSSSGDLSQSQIGNGTANFDPFWQGNSNGVGGTNDNIVSAISSCGGSTLAFTETPISNGWRIRFCDNRTWADGPANIGGNTFDLQGVMAHEYGHALGLGHSTVGGATMWPSIGSGAESERSIEPDDVDGMLCVYGSLSGSRPAVTAVLVDSGAGTVTITGSNFDTGATNEVWFTNRNVTTTGSDPRVRLFNVASTGGGTSITVSIPASAGPGEIMVKNDGGSHTDLSNAFPTDLGEPLFGEVAFHNGLGGNPACFQSTSLPQLGQSFDLQVDASGHPGGAGFSGALIYAGSSSGTVIAAGELLVDLTSTSYGFLIGASSGALDVYSTFPPADPSLLGAQGTVQGFTFSLAQTVLCNAENFTVGAAF
;
A
#
# COMPACT_ATOMS: atom_id res chain seq x y z
N MET A 1 -5.86 2.65 -25.86
CA MET A 1 -5.40 1.44 -26.58
C MET A 1 -6.55 0.52 -26.97
N GLY A 2 -7.71 0.61 -26.29
CA GLY A 2 -8.89 -0.22 -26.55
C GLY A 2 -8.92 -1.42 -25.60
N GLY A 3 -10.03 -2.16 -25.55
CA GLY A 3 -10.20 -3.32 -24.66
C GLY A 3 -10.61 -2.97 -23.22
N ALA A 4 -11.03 -3.99 -22.46
CA ALA A 4 -11.43 -3.88 -21.07
C ALA A 4 -11.17 -5.20 -20.34
N LEU A 5 -10.72 -5.13 -19.09
CA LEU A 5 -10.56 -6.32 -18.24
C LEU A 5 -11.92 -6.81 -17.74
N GLY A 6 -12.27 -8.04 -18.11
CA GLY A 6 -13.39 -8.74 -17.47
C GLY A 6 -13.14 -8.93 -15.96
N VAL A 7 -14.20 -9.11 -15.17
CA VAL A 7 -14.11 -9.32 -13.72
C VAL A 7 -13.16 -10.47 -13.33
N GLY A 8 -13.01 -11.45 -14.21
CA GLY A 8 -12.12 -12.59 -14.07
C GLY A 8 -10.62 -12.28 -14.15
N GLN A 9 -10.23 -11.10 -14.64
CA GLN A 9 -8.86 -10.72 -15.04
C GLN A 9 -8.32 -9.50 -14.27
N ARG A 10 -8.95 -9.17 -13.15
CA ARG A 10 -8.58 -8.01 -12.32
C ARG A 10 -7.63 -8.37 -11.18
N ASP A 11 -7.23 -9.64 -11.08
CA ASP A 11 -6.20 -10.04 -10.12
C ASP A 11 -4.88 -9.35 -10.41
N VAL A 12 -4.12 -9.01 -9.37
CA VAL A 12 -2.80 -8.41 -9.46
C VAL A 12 -1.87 -9.25 -8.61
N ARG A 13 -0.79 -9.74 -9.23
CA ARG A 13 0.26 -10.51 -8.55
C ARG A 13 1.63 -9.89 -8.78
N LEU A 14 2.52 -10.06 -7.83
CA LEU A 14 3.92 -9.68 -7.97
C LEU A 14 4.82 -10.92 -7.97
N PHE A 15 5.72 -11.05 -8.94
CA PHE A 15 6.93 -11.84 -8.75
C PHE A 15 8.04 -10.88 -8.37
N ASN A 16 8.30 -10.76 -7.07
CA ASN A 16 9.23 -9.78 -6.53
C ASN A 16 10.68 -10.22 -6.80
N ASN A 17 11.22 -9.78 -7.93
CA ASN A 17 12.57 -10.10 -8.40
C ASN A 17 13.40 -8.86 -8.74
N PHE A 18 13.06 -7.72 -8.14
CA PHE A 18 13.88 -6.51 -8.21
C PHE A 18 15.23 -6.77 -7.56
N ALA A 19 16.33 -6.53 -8.28
CA ALA A 19 17.67 -6.84 -7.76
C ALA A 19 18.18 -5.76 -6.78
N ASP A 20 17.62 -4.56 -6.84
CA ASP A 20 18.02 -3.47 -5.97
C ASP A 20 17.27 -3.52 -4.63
N GLY A 21 17.99 -3.19 -3.54
CA GLY A 21 17.42 -3.19 -2.20
C GLY A 21 16.53 -1.97 -1.91
N VAL A 22 16.54 -0.95 -2.77
CA VAL A 22 15.74 0.28 -2.59
C VAL A 22 14.28 0.04 -2.98
N ALA A 23 14.03 -0.91 -3.88
CA ALA A 23 12.69 -1.40 -4.21
C ALA A 23 12.02 -2.19 -3.08
N ASN A 24 12.74 -2.52 -2.01
CA ASN A 24 12.27 -3.39 -0.93
C ASN A 24 12.68 -2.91 0.47
N ASN A 25 12.95 -1.61 0.64
CA ASN A 25 13.36 -1.05 1.93
C ASN A 25 12.23 -0.34 2.67
N ASN A 26 11.06 -0.16 2.04
CA ASN A 26 9.88 0.29 2.73
C ASN A 26 9.33 -0.81 3.63
N VAL A 27 9.56 -0.67 4.93
CA VAL A 27 9.05 -1.57 5.96
C VAL A 27 7.73 -1.10 6.58
N ARG A 28 7.08 -0.08 6.01
CA ARG A 28 5.91 0.55 6.61
C ARG A 28 4.64 -0.18 6.18
N GLY A 29 4.04 -0.95 7.09
CA GLY A 29 2.75 -1.59 6.89
C GLY A 29 1.58 -0.63 7.11
N PHE A 30 0.49 -0.80 6.36
CA PHE A 30 -0.70 0.04 6.46
C PHE A 30 -1.99 -0.79 6.49
N PRO A 31 -3.04 -0.34 7.21
CA PRO A 31 -4.29 -1.07 7.35
C PRO A 31 -4.97 -1.40 6.01
N ASP A 32 -4.85 -0.53 5.00
CA ASP A 32 -5.47 -0.72 3.69
C ASP A 32 -4.66 -1.65 2.76
N PHE A 33 -3.45 -2.01 3.18
CA PHE A 33 -2.50 -2.87 2.47
C PHE A 33 -1.90 -3.92 3.43
N PRO A 34 -2.73 -4.72 4.12
CA PRO A 34 -2.28 -5.61 5.17
C PRO A 34 -1.16 -6.55 4.69
N PHE A 35 -0.08 -6.60 5.47
CA PHE A 35 1.06 -7.53 5.31
C PHE A 35 1.90 -7.33 4.04
N ALA A 36 1.56 -6.35 3.20
CA ALA A 36 2.38 -5.95 2.07
C ALA A 36 3.39 -4.89 2.53
N LEU A 37 4.65 -5.10 2.20
CA LEU A 37 5.77 -4.16 2.41
C LEU A 37 6.49 -3.95 1.07
N GLY A 38 7.43 -3.03 1.04
CA GLY A 38 8.33 -2.85 -0.09
C GLY A 38 7.65 -2.78 -1.45
N ALA A 39 8.19 -3.55 -2.40
CA ALA A 39 7.62 -3.67 -3.74
C ALA A 39 6.21 -4.26 -3.76
N GLU A 40 5.86 -5.21 -2.88
CA GLU A 40 4.48 -5.74 -2.81
C GLU A 40 3.50 -4.60 -2.57
N GLN A 41 3.84 -3.74 -1.61
CA GLN A 41 2.98 -2.63 -1.23
C GLN A 41 2.92 -1.55 -2.30
N ALA A 42 4.07 -1.14 -2.86
CA ALA A 42 4.12 -0.13 -3.92
C ALA A 42 3.31 -0.58 -5.15
N VAL A 43 3.41 -1.86 -5.52
CA VAL A 43 2.66 -2.43 -6.65
C VAL A 43 1.17 -2.46 -6.36
N TRP A 44 0.77 -2.90 -5.16
CA TRP A 44 -0.64 -2.93 -4.77
C TRP A 44 -1.24 -1.52 -4.71
N LYS A 45 -0.51 -0.52 -4.17
CA LYS A 45 -0.93 0.88 -4.19
C LYS A 45 -1.14 1.40 -5.61
N GLY A 46 -0.17 1.21 -6.51
CA GLY A 46 -0.26 1.66 -7.90
C GLY A 46 -1.45 1.06 -8.64
N ALA A 47 -1.76 -0.22 -8.41
CA ALA A 47 -2.96 -0.82 -8.98
C ALA A 47 -4.24 -0.24 -8.35
N SER A 48 -4.26 -0.06 -7.03
CA SER A 48 -5.40 0.44 -6.25
C SER A 48 -5.82 1.86 -6.62
N GLU A 49 -4.92 2.65 -7.21
CA GLU A 49 -5.20 4.00 -7.69
C GLU A 49 -6.35 4.04 -8.71
N TRP A 50 -6.56 2.96 -9.44
CA TRP A 50 -7.64 2.86 -10.42
C TRP A 50 -8.97 2.34 -9.84
N GLY A 51 -8.96 1.98 -8.55
CA GLY A 51 -10.11 1.45 -7.84
C GLY A 51 -11.22 2.49 -7.64
N THR A 52 -12.44 2.01 -7.41
CA THR A 52 -13.61 2.88 -7.36
C THR A 52 -13.63 3.76 -6.12
N HIS A 53 -13.19 3.21 -4.99
CA HIS A 53 -13.24 3.90 -3.70
C HIS A 53 -11.86 4.41 -3.30
N ALA A 54 -11.87 5.59 -2.67
CA ALA A 54 -10.70 6.11 -1.99
C ALA A 54 -10.31 5.21 -0.82
N ARG A 55 -9.04 4.85 -0.77
CA ARG A 55 -8.32 4.29 0.39
C ARG A 55 -7.55 5.42 1.07
N SER A 56 -7.17 5.22 2.32
CA SER A 56 -6.23 6.12 2.98
C SER A 56 -4.94 6.22 2.17
N SER A 57 -4.28 7.38 2.19
CA SER A 57 -3.01 7.56 1.48
C SER A 57 -1.87 6.67 1.97
N SER A 58 -2.11 5.87 3.02
CA SER A 58 -1.12 4.96 3.57
C SER A 58 0.20 5.68 3.81
N GLY A 59 0.11 6.80 4.53
CA GLY A 59 1.26 7.59 4.98
C GLY A 59 2.10 8.24 3.89
N ASP A 60 1.65 8.25 2.63
CA ASP A 60 2.31 8.95 1.53
C ASP A 60 2.25 10.48 1.75
N LEU A 61 3.40 11.15 1.57
CA LEU A 61 3.52 12.62 1.67
C LEU A 61 2.93 13.37 0.49
N SER A 62 2.90 12.71 -0.67
CA SER A 62 2.54 13.27 -1.97
C SER A 62 1.07 13.05 -2.34
N GLN A 63 0.38 12.13 -1.64
CA GLN A 63 -1.01 11.79 -1.91
C GLN A 63 -1.88 11.89 -0.65
N SER A 64 -3.09 12.44 -0.78
CA SER A 64 -4.07 12.49 0.32
C SER A 64 -4.99 11.28 0.37
N GLN A 65 -5.07 10.51 -0.70
CA GLN A 65 -5.84 9.27 -0.83
C GLN A 65 -5.26 8.42 -1.98
N ILE A 66 -5.61 7.13 -2.02
CA ILE A 66 -5.31 6.24 -3.14
C ILE A 66 -6.63 5.77 -3.74
N GLY A 67 -6.82 5.89 -5.06
CA GLY A 67 -8.05 5.46 -5.72
C GLY A 67 -9.00 6.60 -6.08
N ASN A 68 -10.31 6.32 -6.03
CA ASN A 68 -11.40 7.24 -6.42
C ASN A 68 -11.56 7.42 -7.94
N GLY A 69 -11.38 6.35 -8.71
CA GLY A 69 -11.61 6.35 -10.17
C GLY A 69 -13.09 6.45 -10.58
N THR A 70 -14.03 6.23 -9.65
CA THR A 70 -15.49 6.37 -9.85
C THR A 70 -16.13 5.51 -10.97
N ALA A 71 -15.38 4.58 -11.56
CA ALA A 71 -15.85 3.68 -12.61
C ALA A 71 -16.31 2.32 -12.05
N ASN A 72 -16.88 1.43 -12.86
CA ASN A 72 -17.18 0.05 -12.43
C ASN A 72 -15.94 -0.86 -12.39
N PHE A 73 -14.88 -0.42 -11.71
CA PHE A 73 -13.59 -1.10 -11.70
C PHE A 73 -12.95 -1.11 -10.32
N ASP A 74 -12.44 -2.28 -9.93
CA ASP A 74 -11.62 -2.46 -8.74
C ASP A 74 -10.59 -3.58 -9.04
N PRO A 75 -9.29 -3.33 -8.84
CA PRO A 75 -8.26 -4.36 -8.90
C PRO A 75 -8.41 -5.32 -7.71
N PHE A 76 -7.80 -6.50 -7.80
CA PHE A 76 -7.83 -7.47 -6.72
C PHE A 76 -6.44 -8.02 -6.42
N TRP A 77 -5.86 -7.63 -5.30
CA TRP A 77 -4.53 -8.07 -4.89
C TRP A 77 -4.51 -9.55 -4.52
N GLN A 78 -3.53 -10.28 -5.06
CA GLN A 78 -3.39 -11.72 -4.92
C GLN A 78 -2.02 -12.15 -4.39
N GLY A 79 -1.24 -11.19 -3.88
CA GLY A 79 0.07 -11.45 -3.31
C GLY A 79 1.10 -11.90 -4.34
N ASN A 80 2.03 -12.73 -3.89
CA ASN A 80 3.18 -13.10 -4.68
C ASN A 80 2.92 -14.30 -5.63
N SER A 81 3.60 -14.29 -6.78
CA SER A 81 3.70 -15.42 -7.69
C SER A 81 5.08 -16.07 -7.61
N ASN A 82 5.20 -17.34 -8.00
CA ASN A 82 6.46 -18.07 -8.01
C ASN A 82 7.28 -17.88 -9.30
N GLY A 83 6.82 -17.04 -10.22
CA GLY A 83 7.53 -16.77 -11.47
C GLY A 83 6.91 -15.64 -12.27
N VAL A 84 7.58 -15.29 -13.37
CA VAL A 84 7.28 -14.14 -14.21
C VAL A 84 6.00 -14.23 -15.06
N GLY A 85 5.40 -15.41 -15.16
CA GLY A 85 4.18 -15.66 -15.93
C GLY A 85 4.23 -15.44 -17.44
N GLY A 86 3.18 -15.93 -18.09
CA GLY A 86 2.80 -15.58 -19.46
C GLY A 86 2.14 -14.21 -19.55
N THR A 87 1.74 -13.80 -20.76
CA THR A 87 1.09 -12.50 -21.04
C THR A 87 -0.31 -12.34 -20.44
N ASN A 88 -0.86 -13.40 -19.86
CA ASN A 88 -2.24 -13.50 -19.39
C ASN A 88 -2.33 -13.74 -17.88
N ASP A 89 -1.18 -13.78 -17.19
CA ASP A 89 -1.12 -14.21 -15.81
C ASP A 89 -1.32 -13.07 -14.80
N ASN A 90 -1.43 -11.82 -15.27
CA ASN A 90 -1.66 -10.64 -14.44
C ASN A 90 -0.55 -10.47 -13.38
N ILE A 91 0.70 -10.66 -13.85
CA ILE A 91 1.91 -10.65 -13.02
C ILE A 91 2.76 -9.43 -13.36
N VAL A 92 3.13 -8.70 -12.31
CA VAL A 92 4.15 -7.66 -12.28
C VAL A 92 5.48 -8.30 -11.94
N SER A 93 6.55 -7.88 -12.61
CA SER A 93 7.91 -8.37 -12.32
C SER A 93 8.97 -7.49 -12.98
N ALA A 94 10.22 -7.62 -12.52
CA ALA A 94 11.38 -7.01 -13.13
C ALA A 94 11.98 -7.89 -14.24
N ILE A 95 12.62 -7.25 -15.22
CA ILE A 95 13.52 -7.87 -16.21
C ILE A 95 14.87 -7.18 -16.16
N SER A 96 15.94 -7.92 -16.46
CA SER A 96 17.32 -7.46 -16.21
C SER A 96 17.66 -6.11 -16.84
N SER A 97 17.12 -5.81 -18.02
CA SER A 97 17.35 -4.51 -18.66
C SER A 97 16.31 -4.23 -19.74
N CYS A 98 16.11 -2.94 -19.99
CA CYS A 98 15.41 -2.44 -21.17
C CYS A 98 16.32 -1.52 -21.99
N GLY A 99 15.99 -1.37 -23.27
CA GLY A 99 16.68 -0.44 -24.16
C GLY A 99 16.25 1.01 -23.95
N GLY A 100 17.14 1.95 -24.27
CA GLY A 100 16.83 3.39 -24.30
C GLY A 100 16.44 3.95 -22.93
N SER A 101 15.39 4.77 -22.92
CA SER A 101 14.86 5.43 -21.71
C SER A 101 13.65 4.71 -21.10
N THR A 102 13.33 3.50 -21.56
CA THR A 102 12.21 2.72 -21.03
C THR A 102 12.44 2.40 -19.53
N LEU A 103 11.40 2.61 -18.73
CA LEU A 103 11.36 2.36 -17.30
C LEU A 103 10.54 1.11 -16.99
N ALA A 104 9.36 1.02 -17.58
CA ALA A 104 8.53 -0.17 -17.55
C ALA A 104 7.73 -0.27 -18.85
N PHE A 105 6.99 -1.37 -19.01
CA PHE A 105 5.99 -1.51 -20.07
C PHE A 105 4.96 -2.59 -19.72
N THR A 106 3.78 -2.44 -20.29
CA THR A 106 2.67 -3.38 -20.17
C THR A 106 2.47 -4.18 -21.45
N GLU A 107 2.47 -5.50 -21.34
CA GLU A 107 2.15 -6.41 -22.43
C GLU A 107 0.72 -6.88 -22.30
N THR A 108 -0.10 -6.55 -23.30
CA THR A 108 -1.53 -6.81 -23.27
C THR A 108 -1.93 -7.81 -24.34
N PRO A 109 -2.70 -8.82 -23.93
CA PRO A 109 -3.90 -9.16 -24.67
C PRO A 109 -5.09 -8.85 -23.75
N ILE A 110 -5.53 -7.59 -23.86
CA ILE A 110 -6.49 -6.86 -23.02
C ILE A 110 -7.77 -7.63 -22.62
N SER A 111 -8.16 -8.67 -23.37
CA SER A 111 -9.35 -9.49 -23.08
C SER A 111 -9.11 -10.71 -22.19
N ASN A 112 -7.86 -11.16 -22.01
CA ASN A 112 -7.53 -12.42 -21.34
C ASN A 112 -6.31 -12.31 -20.43
N GLY A 113 -5.93 -11.09 -20.06
CA GLY A 113 -4.95 -10.80 -19.01
C GLY A 113 -3.89 -9.81 -19.48
N TRP A 114 -2.87 -9.64 -18.65
CA TRP A 114 -1.79 -8.70 -18.88
C TRP A 114 -0.52 -9.18 -18.17
N ARG A 115 0.61 -8.54 -18.47
CA ARG A 115 1.80 -8.57 -17.61
C ARG A 115 2.53 -7.24 -17.67
N ILE A 116 3.13 -6.84 -16.56
CA ILE A 116 3.90 -5.58 -16.45
C ILE A 116 5.35 -5.91 -16.16
N ARG A 117 6.25 -5.25 -16.90
CA ARG A 117 7.70 -5.45 -16.84
C ARG A 117 8.39 -4.17 -16.39
N PHE A 118 9.07 -4.23 -15.25
CA PHE A 118 9.96 -3.18 -14.77
C PHE A 118 11.39 -3.44 -15.24
N CYS A 119 12.09 -2.38 -15.63
CA CYS A 119 13.47 -2.47 -16.10
C CYS A 119 14.43 -2.39 -14.90
N ASP A 120 15.09 -3.49 -14.58
CA ASP A 120 15.95 -3.64 -13.40
C ASP A 120 17.36 -3.00 -13.57
N ASN A 121 17.63 -2.45 -14.76
CA ASN A 121 18.77 -1.54 -14.98
C ASN A 121 18.47 -0.09 -14.55
N ARG A 122 17.36 0.12 -13.84
CA ARG A 122 16.99 1.35 -13.12
C ARG A 122 17.06 1.07 -11.62
N THR A 123 17.11 2.13 -10.82
CA THR A 123 16.99 2.00 -9.35
C THR A 123 15.57 2.40 -8.97
N TRP A 124 14.83 1.45 -8.40
CA TRP A 124 13.44 1.65 -8.00
C TRP A 124 13.36 2.04 -6.52
N ALA A 125 12.38 2.86 -6.18
CA ALA A 125 12.08 3.22 -4.81
C ALA A 125 10.60 2.96 -4.52
N ASP A 126 10.32 2.38 -3.37
CA ASP A 126 9.02 1.88 -2.91
C ASP A 126 8.33 2.81 -1.89
N GLY A 127 8.88 4.01 -1.68
CA GLY A 127 8.34 5.05 -0.82
C GLY A 127 8.41 4.68 0.68
N PRO A 128 7.52 5.20 1.54
CA PRO A 128 6.60 6.32 1.34
C PRO A 128 7.28 7.69 1.55
N ALA A 129 8.58 7.73 1.85
CA ALA A 129 9.34 8.98 1.83
C ALA A 129 9.50 9.49 0.39
N ASN A 130 9.79 10.79 0.23
CA ASN A 130 10.01 11.40 -1.08
C ASN A 130 11.07 10.62 -1.88
N ILE A 131 10.78 10.32 -3.14
CA ILE A 131 11.72 9.62 -4.02
C ILE A 131 12.95 10.49 -4.30
N GLY A 132 14.13 9.91 -4.07
CA GLY A 132 15.40 10.59 -4.34
C GLY A 132 15.57 10.90 -5.83
N GLY A 133 16.24 12.01 -6.16
CA GLY A 133 16.42 12.46 -7.54
C GLY A 133 17.20 11.52 -8.48
N ASN A 134 17.74 10.40 -7.98
CA ASN A 134 18.46 9.38 -8.75
C ASN A 134 17.69 8.04 -8.85
N THR A 135 16.49 7.95 -8.28
CA THR A 135 15.66 6.74 -8.28
C THR A 135 14.33 7.02 -8.96
N PHE A 136 13.64 5.96 -9.39
CA PHE A 136 12.30 6.05 -9.99
C PHE A 136 11.24 5.52 -9.03
N ASP A 137 10.10 6.18 -9.00
CA ASP A 137 8.99 5.80 -8.14
C ASP A 137 8.29 4.53 -8.64
N LEU A 138 8.40 3.44 -7.87
CA LEU A 138 7.82 2.15 -8.23
C LEU A 138 6.28 2.22 -8.24
N GLN A 139 5.69 2.95 -7.28
CA GLN A 139 4.24 3.09 -7.17
C GLN A 139 3.65 3.87 -8.35
N GLY A 140 4.18 5.06 -8.67
CA GLY A 140 3.69 5.89 -9.76
C GLY A 140 3.88 5.23 -11.13
N VAL A 141 5.04 4.60 -11.36
CA VAL A 141 5.24 3.84 -12.61
C VAL A 141 4.31 2.62 -12.67
N MET A 142 4.06 1.93 -11.55
CA MET A 142 3.04 0.87 -11.52
C MET A 142 1.64 1.40 -11.84
N ALA A 143 1.27 2.56 -11.30
CA ALA A 143 -0.03 3.18 -11.60
C ALA A 143 -0.17 3.46 -13.10
N HIS A 144 0.85 4.05 -13.73
CA HIS A 144 0.90 4.28 -15.17
C HIS A 144 0.73 2.99 -15.99
N GLU A 145 1.55 1.98 -15.69
CA GLU A 145 1.53 0.71 -16.42
C GLU A 145 0.22 -0.05 -16.18
N TYR A 146 -0.35 0.02 -14.99
CA TYR A 146 -1.65 -0.59 -14.75
C TYR A 146 -2.73 0.07 -15.60
N GLY A 147 -2.73 1.40 -15.78
CA GLY A 147 -3.65 2.08 -16.69
C GLY A 147 -3.61 1.52 -18.12
N HIS A 148 -2.43 1.12 -18.61
CA HIS A 148 -2.30 0.38 -19.86
C HIS A 148 -2.98 -1.00 -19.83
N ALA A 149 -2.83 -1.76 -18.74
CA ALA A 149 -3.55 -3.02 -18.53
C ALA A 149 -5.08 -2.81 -18.53
N LEU A 150 -5.55 -1.62 -18.13
CA LEU A 150 -6.95 -1.24 -18.12
C LEU A 150 -7.50 -0.82 -19.48
N GLY A 151 -6.65 -0.70 -20.51
CA GLY A 151 -7.03 -0.32 -21.88
C GLY A 151 -6.72 1.14 -22.27
N LEU A 152 -6.16 1.92 -21.34
CA LEU A 152 -5.86 3.34 -21.54
C LEU A 152 -4.58 3.54 -22.35
N GLY A 153 -4.59 4.51 -23.26
CA GLY A 153 -3.36 4.94 -23.96
C GLY A 153 -2.66 6.04 -23.18
N HIS A 154 -1.48 6.42 -23.65
CA HIS A 154 -0.82 7.62 -23.14
C HIS A 154 -1.73 8.84 -23.30
N SER A 155 -1.76 9.68 -22.27
CA SER A 155 -2.40 10.98 -22.28
C SER A 155 -1.52 12.03 -22.98
N THR A 156 -2.16 13.06 -23.50
CA THR A 156 -1.49 14.29 -23.97
C THR A 156 -1.67 15.46 -22.99
N VAL A 157 -2.31 15.21 -21.85
CA VAL A 157 -2.49 16.17 -20.76
C VAL A 157 -1.29 16.05 -19.82
N GLY A 158 -0.49 17.11 -19.72
CA GLY A 158 0.64 17.14 -18.79
C GLY A 158 0.16 17.01 -17.34
N GLY A 159 0.79 16.11 -16.58
CA GLY A 159 0.44 15.81 -15.20
C GLY A 159 -0.53 14.63 -15.02
N ALA A 160 -1.18 14.15 -16.09
CA ALA A 160 -1.96 12.93 -16.02
C ALA A 160 -1.09 11.72 -15.66
N THR A 161 -1.62 10.75 -14.92
CA THR A 161 -0.93 9.49 -14.63
C THR A 161 -0.52 8.81 -15.92
N MET A 162 -1.37 8.83 -16.95
CA MET A 162 -1.05 8.26 -18.27
C MET A 162 -0.10 9.11 -19.13
N TRP A 163 0.51 10.17 -18.61
CA TRP A 163 1.53 10.93 -19.35
C TRP A 163 2.78 10.06 -19.62
N PRO A 164 3.32 10.02 -20.85
CA PRO A 164 4.29 9.00 -21.29
C PRO A 164 5.71 9.12 -20.72
N SER A 165 5.98 10.07 -19.82
CA SER A 165 7.35 10.38 -19.40
C SER A 165 7.40 10.92 -17.99
N ILE A 166 8.15 10.23 -17.14
CA ILE A 166 8.41 10.59 -15.74
C ILE A 166 9.92 10.83 -15.54
N GLY A 167 10.25 11.82 -14.71
CA GLY A 167 11.63 12.08 -14.29
C GLY A 167 12.02 11.26 -13.05
N SER A 168 13.32 11.06 -12.81
CA SER A 168 13.76 10.51 -11.53
C SER A 168 13.38 11.45 -10.38
N GLY A 169 12.94 10.89 -9.25
CA GLY A 169 12.42 11.64 -8.11
C GLY A 169 11.03 12.24 -8.27
N ALA A 170 10.35 12.02 -9.41
CA ALA A 170 8.96 12.46 -9.58
C ALA A 170 7.99 11.46 -8.93
N GLU A 171 6.90 12.00 -8.37
CA GLU A 171 5.84 11.26 -7.65
C GLU A 171 4.43 11.63 -8.15
N SER A 172 4.33 12.48 -9.18
CA SER A 172 3.06 13.00 -9.71
C SER A 172 2.16 11.89 -10.27
N GLU A 173 2.76 10.82 -10.78
CA GLU A 173 2.11 9.70 -11.43
C GLU A 173 1.48 8.72 -10.43
N ARG A 174 1.64 8.96 -9.12
CA ARG A 174 0.96 8.15 -8.12
C ARG A 174 -0.55 8.35 -8.14
N SER A 175 -1.04 9.54 -8.53
CA SER A 175 -2.46 9.92 -8.45
C SER A 175 -3.14 10.05 -9.80
N ILE A 176 -4.28 9.38 -9.98
CA ILE A 176 -5.09 9.55 -11.19
C ILE A 176 -5.67 10.97 -11.27
N GLU A 177 -5.61 11.55 -12.47
CA GLU A 177 -6.09 12.90 -12.77
C GLU A 177 -7.42 12.85 -13.53
N PRO A 178 -8.12 13.98 -13.70
CA PRO A 178 -9.41 14.02 -14.40
C PRO A 178 -9.42 13.37 -15.79
N ASP A 179 -8.32 13.48 -16.57
CA ASP A 179 -8.21 12.83 -17.88
C ASP A 179 -8.13 11.29 -17.76
N ASP A 180 -7.46 10.78 -16.74
CA ASP A 180 -7.36 9.35 -16.44
C ASP A 180 -8.73 8.79 -15.99
N VAL A 181 -9.44 9.55 -15.14
CA VAL A 181 -10.80 9.23 -14.69
C VAL A 181 -11.77 9.18 -15.88
N ASP A 182 -11.75 10.15 -16.77
CA ASP A 182 -12.59 10.16 -17.98
C ASP A 182 -12.30 8.93 -18.87
N GLY A 183 -11.03 8.54 -18.97
CA GLY A 183 -10.62 7.29 -19.62
C GLY A 183 -11.26 6.05 -18.97
N MET A 184 -11.22 5.95 -17.65
CA MET A 184 -11.85 4.85 -16.90
C MET A 184 -13.37 4.81 -17.07
N LEU A 185 -14.02 5.96 -17.02
CA LEU A 185 -15.47 6.08 -17.25
C LEU A 185 -15.84 5.67 -18.68
N CYS A 186 -14.99 5.95 -19.67
CA CYS A 186 -15.20 5.51 -21.05
C CYS A 186 -15.12 3.98 -21.19
N VAL A 187 -14.20 3.31 -20.48
CA VAL A 187 -13.96 1.87 -20.62
C VAL A 187 -14.92 1.04 -19.76
N TYR A 188 -15.10 1.42 -18.49
CA TYR A 188 -15.82 0.61 -17.50
C TYR A 188 -17.19 1.20 -17.11
N GLY A 189 -17.53 2.39 -17.62
CA GLY A 189 -18.75 3.10 -17.27
C GLY A 189 -18.74 3.68 -15.86
N SER A 190 -19.60 4.67 -15.61
CA SER A 190 -19.79 5.27 -14.29
C SER A 190 -20.29 4.25 -13.26
N LEU A 191 -19.83 4.40 -12.01
CA LEU A 191 -20.25 3.59 -10.88
C LEU A 191 -21.77 3.40 -10.83
N SER A 192 -22.22 2.15 -10.98
CA SER A 192 -23.63 1.81 -10.86
C SER A 192 -24.05 1.72 -9.40
N GLY A 193 -25.18 2.33 -9.05
CA GLY A 193 -25.82 2.17 -7.74
C GLY A 193 -26.34 0.75 -7.47
N SER A 194 -26.43 -0.10 -8.49
CA SER A 194 -26.78 -1.52 -8.36
C SER A 194 -25.58 -2.44 -8.18
N ARG A 195 -24.36 -1.92 -8.27
CA ARG A 195 -23.14 -2.72 -8.09
C ARG A 195 -23.10 -3.26 -6.65
N PRO A 196 -22.69 -4.51 -6.41
CA PRO A 196 -22.43 -4.98 -5.05
C PRO A 196 -21.38 -4.09 -4.40
N ALA A 197 -21.52 -3.84 -3.10
CA ALA A 197 -20.56 -3.03 -2.35
C ALA A 197 -20.31 -3.67 -0.99
N VAL A 198 -19.05 -3.79 -0.61
CA VAL A 198 -18.62 -4.26 0.70
C VAL A 198 -18.27 -3.03 1.53
N THR A 199 -18.94 -2.87 2.68
CA THR A 199 -18.77 -1.72 3.57
C THR A 199 -18.10 -2.09 4.88
N ALA A 200 -18.14 -3.37 5.28
CA ALA A 200 -17.43 -3.86 6.45
C ALA A 200 -17.17 -5.36 6.36
N VAL A 201 -16.07 -5.78 6.97
CA VAL A 201 -15.69 -7.18 7.17
C VAL A 201 -15.45 -7.39 8.66
N LEU A 202 -16.14 -8.35 9.26
CA LEU A 202 -15.96 -8.75 10.66
C LEU A 202 -15.50 -10.21 10.72
N VAL A 203 -14.35 -10.43 11.34
CA VAL A 203 -13.78 -11.77 11.53
C VAL A 203 -14.14 -12.28 12.93
N ASP A 204 -14.70 -13.48 12.98
CA ASP A 204 -14.82 -14.27 14.21
C ASP A 204 -13.76 -15.36 14.18
N SER A 205 -12.62 -15.08 14.79
CA SER A 205 -11.47 -16.00 14.87
C SER A 205 -11.77 -17.25 15.69
N GLY A 206 -12.69 -17.16 16.66
CA GLY A 206 -13.13 -18.30 17.47
C GLY A 206 -13.97 -19.29 16.67
N ALA A 207 -14.84 -18.77 15.79
CA ALA A 207 -15.65 -19.59 14.88
C ALA A 207 -14.94 -19.94 13.56
N GLY A 208 -13.85 -19.25 13.22
CA GLY A 208 -13.18 -19.37 11.91
C GLY A 208 -14.07 -18.87 10.76
N THR A 209 -14.89 -17.84 11.02
CA THR A 209 -15.83 -17.29 10.05
C THR A 209 -15.59 -15.81 9.82
N VAL A 210 -16.04 -15.34 8.65
CA VAL A 210 -16.05 -13.93 8.30
C VAL A 210 -17.48 -13.53 7.92
N THR A 211 -17.91 -12.38 8.43
CA THR A 211 -19.16 -11.73 8.06
C THR A 211 -18.86 -10.48 7.24
N ILE A 212 -19.33 -10.48 6.00
CA ILE A 212 -19.18 -9.41 5.02
C ILE A 212 -20.51 -8.65 4.99
N THR A 213 -20.47 -7.37 5.39
CA THR A 213 -21.62 -6.47 5.35
C THR A 213 -21.50 -5.55 4.14
N GLY A 214 -22.63 -5.30 3.49
CA GLY A 214 -22.66 -4.51 2.28
C GLY A 214 -24.06 -4.26 1.73
N SER A 215 -24.14 -4.08 0.42
CA SER A 215 -25.39 -3.85 -0.31
C SER A 215 -25.36 -4.50 -1.68
N ASN A 216 -26.54 -4.73 -2.24
CA ASN A 216 -26.75 -5.28 -3.59
C ASN A 216 -26.09 -6.65 -3.82
N PHE A 217 -25.86 -7.44 -2.79
CA PHE A 217 -25.52 -8.85 -2.98
C PHE A 217 -26.75 -9.60 -3.50
N ASP A 218 -26.55 -10.60 -4.35
CA ASP A 218 -27.66 -11.44 -4.80
C ASP A 218 -28.31 -12.12 -3.59
N THR A 219 -29.65 -12.10 -3.53
CA THR A 219 -30.39 -12.75 -2.45
C THR A 219 -30.40 -14.27 -2.57
N GLY A 220 -30.11 -14.80 -3.76
CA GLY A 220 -29.98 -16.22 -4.03
C GLY A 220 -28.59 -16.75 -3.66
N ALA A 221 -28.44 -18.09 -3.69
CA ALA A 221 -27.15 -18.77 -3.53
C ALA A 221 -26.35 -18.70 -4.84
N THR A 222 -26.07 -17.49 -5.31
CA THR A 222 -25.41 -17.21 -6.60
C THR A 222 -24.15 -16.36 -6.47
N ASN A 223 -23.92 -15.75 -5.31
CA ASN A 223 -22.72 -14.95 -5.10
C ASN A 223 -21.47 -15.83 -5.06
N GLU A 224 -20.35 -15.25 -5.45
CA GLU A 224 -19.02 -15.72 -5.12
C GLU A 224 -18.38 -14.80 -4.09
N VAL A 225 -17.69 -15.38 -3.10
CA VAL A 225 -16.82 -14.62 -2.19
C VAL A 225 -15.38 -14.93 -2.56
N TRP A 226 -14.63 -13.88 -2.84
CA TRP A 226 -13.24 -13.98 -3.26
C TRP A 226 -12.33 -13.48 -2.13
N PHE A 227 -11.24 -14.21 -1.88
CA PHE A 227 -10.20 -13.87 -0.93
C PHE A 227 -8.84 -13.81 -1.62
N THR A 228 -7.95 -12.96 -1.12
CA THR A 228 -6.52 -13.05 -1.38
C THR A 228 -5.97 -14.40 -0.93
N ASN A 229 -5.11 -14.99 -1.75
CA ASN A 229 -4.41 -16.22 -1.42
C ASN A 229 -3.29 -15.94 -0.42
N ARG A 230 -3.20 -16.75 0.65
CA ARG A 230 -2.10 -16.68 1.61
C ARG A 230 -0.77 -17.12 1.01
N ASN A 231 -0.82 -18.07 0.07
CA ASN A 231 0.37 -18.71 -0.45
C ASN A 231 0.88 -18.00 -1.72
N VAL A 232 2.19 -18.13 -1.97
CA VAL A 232 2.76 -17.80 -3.28
C VAL A 232 2.09 -18.67 -4.34
N THR A 233 1.46 -18.03 -5.33
CA THR A 233 0.65 -18.73 -6.35
C THR A 233 1.47 -19.09 -7.58
N THR A 234 1.14 -20.22 -8.20
CA THR A 234 1.81 -20.68 -9.43
C THR A 234 1.37 -19.87 -10.65
N THR A 235 2.31 -19.55 -11.55
CA THR A 235 1.99 -18.96 -12.87
C THR A 235 0.96 -19.80 -13.63
N GLY A 236 0.10 -19.19 -14.45
CA GLY A 236 -0.92 -19.88 -15.24
C GLY A 236 -2.13 -20.41 -14.46
N SER A 237 -2.17 -20.21 -13.14
CA SER A 237 -3.32 -20.58 -12.30
C SER A 237 -4.14 -19.35 -11.90
N ASP A 238 -5.44 -19.54 -11.67
CA ASP A 238 -6.29 -18.56 -11.01
C ASP A 238 -5.84 -18.46 -9.55
N PRO A 239 -5.29 -17.31 -9.12
CA PRO A 239 -4.74 -17.20 -7.78
C PRO A 239 -5.81 -17.09 -6.70
N ARG A 240 -7.04 -16.69 -7.06
CA ARG A 240 -8.08 -16.33 -6.12
C ARG A 240 -8.60 -17.54 -5.36
N VAL A 241 -8.76 -17.36 -4.05
CA VAL A 241 -9.48 -18.31 -3.22
C VAL A 241 -10.96 -17.94 -3.30
N ARG A 242 -11.79 -18.86 -3.82
CA ARG A 242 -13.20 -18.58 -4.13
C ARG A 242 -14.14 -19.53 -3.42
N LEU A 243 -15.21 -18.97 -2.86
CA LEU A 243 -16.39 -19.69 -2.43
C LEU A 243 -17.51 -19.40 -3.40
N PHE A 244 -18.15 -20.45 -3.92
CA PHE A 244 -19.23 -20.33 -4.91
C PHE A 244 -20.59 -20.60 -4.27
N ASN A 245 -21.65 -20.15 -4.95
CA ASN A 245 -23.04 -20.39 -4.57
C ASN A 245 -23.35 -19.91 -3.14
N VAL A 246 -22.82 -18.75 -2.77
CA VAL A 246 -22.99 -18.18 -1.43
C VAL A 246 -24.28 -17.38 -1.41
N ALA A 247 -25.17 -17.70 -0.48
CA ALA A 247 -26.39 -16.93 -0.27
C ALA A 247 -26.09 -15.72 0.62
N SER A 248 -26.66 -14.57 0.28
CA SER A 248 -26.73 -13.45 1.20
C SER A 248 -27.97 -13.56 2.11
N THR A 249 -27.92 -12.84 3.22
CA THR A 249 -29.00 -12.65 4.18
C THR A 249 -29.29 -11.14 4.30
N GLY A 250 -30.29 -10.78 5.11
CA GLY A 250 -30.67 -9.36 5.28
C GLY A 250 -31.24 -8.70 4.01
N GLY A 251 -31.63 -9.50 3.01
CA GLY A 251 -32.12 -8.98 1.73
C GLY A 251 -31.00 -8.46 0.81
N GLY A 252 -29.81 -9.07 0.83
CA GLY A 252 -28.69 -8.66 -0.02
C GLY A 252 -27.65 -7.80 0.69
N THR A 253 -27.60 -7.84 2.02
CA THR A 253 -26.74 -6.93 2.82
C THR A 253 -25.71 -7.63 3.69
N SER A 254 -25.77 -8.95 3.82
CA SER A 254 -24.84 -9.69 4.68
C SER A 254 -24.53 -11.07 4.13
N ILE A 255 -23.25 -11.43 4.07
CA ILE A 255 -22.78 -12.78 3.74
C ILE A 255 -21.88 -13.26 4.88
N THR A 256 -22.16 -14.44 5.44
CA THR A 256 -21.30 -15.08 6.44
C THR A 256 -20.80 -16.41 5.89
N VAL A 257 -19.48 -16.59 5.88
CA VAL A 257 -18.82 -17.80 5.36
C VAL A 257 -17.69 -18.25 6.28
N SER A 258 -17.36 -19.54 6.24
CA SER A 258 -16.12 -20.05 6.84
C SER A 258 -14.92 -19.52 6.07
N ILE A 259 -13.88 -19.11 6.79
CA ILE A 259 -12.63 -18.64 6.18
C ILE A 259 -11.89 -19.84 5.60
N PRO A 260 -11.63 -19.89 4.28
CA PRO A 260 -10.88 -21.00 3.69
C PRO A 260 -9.45 -21.03 4.21
N ALA A 261 -8.88 -22.22 4.42
CA ALA A 261 -7.51 -22.36 4.94
C ALA A 261 -6.42 -21.73 4.04
N SER A 262 -6.70 -21.58 2.74
CA SER A 262 -5.80 -20.93 1.79
C SER A 262 -6.00 -19.41 1.70
N ALA A 263 -7.00 -18.84 2.36
CA ALA A 263 -7.22 -17.40 2.39
C ALA A 263 -6.19 -16.74 3.32
N GLY A 264 -5.71 -15.56 2.94
CA GLY A 264 -4.72 -14.80 3.68
C GLY A 264 -5.05 -13.32 3.77
N PRO A 265 -4.22 -12.55 4.48
CA PRO A 265 -4.29 -11.10 4.49
C PRO A 265 -4.25 -10.55 3.07
N GLY A 266 -5.02 -9.50 2.82
CA GLY A 266 -5.17 -8.92 1.51
C GLY A 266 -6.53 -8.26 1.39
N GLU A 267 -7.37 -8.79 0.51
CA GLU A 267 -8.66 -8.23 0.14
C GLU A 267 -9.76 -9.29 0.11
N ILE A 268 -10.98 -8.85 0.37
CA ILE A 268 -12.22 -9.57 0.07
C ILE A 268 -13.02 -8.83 -0.99
N MET A 269 -13.61 -9.58 -1.91
CA MET A 269 -14.61 -9.09 -2.85
C MET A 269 -15.82 -10.03 -2.89
N VAL A 270 -16.98 -9.47 -3.20
CA VAL A 270 -18.20 -10.22 -3.51
C VAL A 270 -18.52 -10.01 -4.97
N LYS A 271 -18.72 -11.12 -5.69
CA LYS A 271 -19.19 -11.11 -7.08
C LYS A 271 -20.60 -11.67 -7.13
N ASN A 272 -21.52 -10.95 -7.74
CA ASN A 272 -22.87 -11.43 -8.03
C ASN A 272 -22.85 -12.39 -9.23
N ASP A 273 -24.01 -12.98 -9.54
CA ASP A 273 -24.20 -13.74 -10.77
C ASP A 273 -24.01 -12.84 -11.99
N GLY A 274 -23.27 -13.34 -12.98
CA GLY A 274 -22.90 -12.57 -14.16
C GLY A 274 -21.40 -12.34 -14.32
N GLY A 275 -21.06 -11.35 -15.13
CA GLY A 275 -19.69 -11.06 -15.59
C GLY A 275 -19.50 -9.64 -16.13
N SER A 276 -20.52 -8.78 -16.00
CA SER A 276 -20.44 -7.35 -16.25
C SER A 276 -19.50 -6.69 -15.22
N HIS A 277 -18.98 -5.53 -15.58
CA HIS A 277 -18.21 -4.67 -14.67
C HIS A 277 -19.00 -4.27 -13.42
N THR A 278 -20.33 -4.29 -13.50
CA THR A 278 -21.25 -3.99 -12.40
C THR A 278 -21.50 -5.16 -11.45
N ASP A 279 -20.93 -6.34 -11.72
CA ASP A 279 -21.26 -7.57 -10.96
C ASP A 279 -20.19 -7.90 -9.91
N LEU A 280 -19.16 -7.05 -9.76
CA LEU A 280 -18.07 -7.24 -8.80
C LEU A 280 -18.00 -6.04 -7.86
N SER A 281 -17.84 -6.31 -6.56
CA SER A 281 -17.79 -5.27 -5.54
C SER A 281 -16.50 -4.46 -5.59
N ASN A 282 -16.41 -3.45 -4.73
CA ASN A 282 -15.12 -2.92 -4.33
C ASN A 282 -14.27 -4.01 -3.64
N ALA A 283 -12.95 -3.88 -3.78
CA ALA A 283 -11.99 -4.66 -2.99
C ALA A 283 -11.90 -4.05 -1.59
N PHE A 284 -12.10 -4.87 -0.57
CA PHE A 284 -12.11 -4.46 0.84
C PHE A 284 -10.89 -5.05 1.58
N PRO A 285 -9.98 -4.23 2.12
CA PRO A 285 -8.82 -4.69 2.87
C PRO A 285 -9.19 -5.50 4.11
N THR A 286 -8.46 -6.59 4.37
CA THR A 286 -8.67 -7.41 5.56
C THR A 286 -7.44 -8.25 5.89
N ASP A 287 -7.14 -8.38 7.17
CA ASP A 287 -6.11 -9.27 7.71
C ASP A 287 -6.63 -10.69 8.00
N LEU A 288 -7.94 -10.93 7.84
CA LEU A 288 -8.63 -12.17 8.23
C LEU A 288 -8.41 -12.57 9.70
N GLY A 289 -8.20 -11.59 10.59
CA GLY A 289 -7.95 -11.84 12.01
C GLY A 289 -6.58 -12.45 12.29
N GLU A 290 -5.66 -12.39 11.33
CA GLU A 290 -4.26 -12.71 11.57
C GLU A 290 -3.65 -11.72 12.58
N PRO A 291 -2.63 -12.12 13.35
CA PRO A 291 -2.03 -11.25 14.34
C PRO A 291 -1.56 -9.94 13.69
N LEU A 292 -1.89 -8.80 14.32
CA LEU A 292 -1.45 -7.47 13.88
C LEU A 292 0.06 -7.51 13.61
N PHE A 293 0.50 -7.23 12.39
CA PHE A 293 1.91 -7.35 11.99
C PHE A 293 2.81 -6.21 12.48
N GLY A 294 2.18 -5.18 13.05
CA GLY A 294 2.78 -3.89 13.38
C GLY A 294 2.53 -2.90 12.25
N GLU A 295 2.31 -1.64 12.60
CA GLU A 295 2.03 -0.59 11.63
C GLU A 295 2.83 0.66 11.98
N VAL A 296 3.19 1.43 10.96
CA VAL A 296 3.84 2.73 11.09
C VAL A 296 3.32 3.64 9.99
N ALA A 297 2.80 4.80 10.38
CA ALA A 297 2.24 5.80 9.49
C ALA A 297 2.98 7.12 9.68
N PHE A 298 3.43 7.71 8.58
CA PHE A 298 4.06 9.02 8.61
C PHE A 298 3.15 10.07 9.26
N HIS A 299 3.74 10.94 10.08
CA HIS A 299 3.05 12.02 10.76
C HIS A 299 3.93 13.27 10.81
N ASN A 300 3.45 14.40 10.30
CA ASN A 300 4.22 15.66 10.33
C ASN A 300 3.39 16.88 10.74
N GLY A 301 2.33 16.69 11.53
CA GLY A 301 1.54 17.82 12.05
C GLY A 301 1.11 18.81 10.97
N LEU A 302 1.55 20.07 11.10
CA LEU A 302 1.29 21.16 10.16
C LEU A 302 2.21 21.17 8.92
N GLY A 303 3.08 20.17 8.78
CA GLY A 303 4.04 20.03 7.68
C GLY A 303 5.32 20.86 7.88
N GLY A 304 5.56 21.36 9.09
CA GLY A 304 6.66 22.30 9.37
C GLY A 304 8.04 21.66 9.54
N ASN A 305 8.10 20.37 9.87
CA ASN A 305 9.39 19.70 10.10
C ASN A 305 9.95 19.06 8.82
N PRO A 306 11.28 18.99 8.67
CA PRO A 306 11.92 18.22 7.61
C PRO A 306 11.64 16.72 7.73
N ALA A 307 11.48 16.05 6.59
CA ALA A 307 11.31 14.60 6.48
C ALA A 307 12.66 13.88 6.63
N CYS A 308 13.27 13.95 7.82
CA CYS A 308 14.59 13.39 8.13
C CYS A 308 14.55 12.17 9.09
N PHE A 309 13.38 11.61 9.36
CA PHE A 309 13.22 10.47 10.25
C PHE A 309 12.33 9.38 9.63
N GLN A 310 12.69 8.12 9.84
CA GLN A 310 11.89 6.97 9.43
C GLN A 310 12.23 5.73 10.26
N SER A 311 11.26 4.83 10.44
CA SER A 311 11.54 3.45 10.85
C SER A 311 12.04 2.60 9.69
N THR A 312 12.92 1.64 10.01
CA THR A 312 13.48 0.65 9.08
C THR A 312 13.12 -0.79 9.47
N SER A 313 12.34 -0.99 10.53
CA SER A 313 11.59 -2.23 10.78
C SER A 313 10.21 -1.95 11.38
N LEU A 314 9.32 -2.95 11.42
CA LEU A 314 8.04 -2.84 12.10
C LEU A 314 8.20 -2.99 13.62
N PRO A 315 7.41 -2.27 14.43
CA PRO A 315 7.40 -2.45 15.88
C PRO A 315 6.67 -3.74 16.23
N GLN A 316 7.41 -4.78 16.58
CA GLN A 316 6.88 -6.09 16.95
C GLN A 316 7.32 -6.51 18.35
N LEU A 317 6.44 -7.20 19.08
CA LEU A 317 6.71 -7.67 20.45
C LEU A 317 7.96 -8.56 20.51
N GLY A 318 8.99 -8.11 21.23
CA GLY A 318 10.24 -8.86 21.41
C GLY A 318 11.22 -8.81 20.23
N GLN A 319 10.91 -8.06 19.16
CA GLN A 319 11.80 -7.86 18.01
C GLN A 319 12.45 -6.48 18.04
N SER A 320 13.47 -6.28 17.21
CA SER A 320 14.08 -4.96 17.05
C SER A 320 13.14 -4.04 16.28
N PHE A 321 12.82 -2.89 16.86
CA PHE A 321 12.21 -1.75 16.18
C PHE A 321 13.34 -0.76 15.82
N ASP A 322 13.75 -0.82 14.56
CA ASP A 322 14.88 -0.10 14.01
C ASP A 322 14.42 1.22 13.39
N LEU A 323 15.21 2.26 13.62
CA LEU A 323 14.91 3.65 13.31
C LEU A 323 16.13 4.31 12.67
N GLN A 324 15.88 5.32 11.84
CA GLN A 324 16.91 6.07 11.16
C GLN A 324 16.62 7.57 11.19
N VAL A 325 17.69 8.35 11.38
CA VAL A 325 17.67 9.82 11.27
C VAL A 325 18.70 10.23 10.22
N ASP A 326 18.27 10.95 9.18
CA ASP A 326 19.16 11.57 8.21
C ASP A 326 19.61 12.94 8.70
N ALA A 327 20.84 13.02 9.20
CA ALA A 327 21.45 14.23 9.67
C ALA A 327 22.25 15.00 8.60
N SER A 328 22.28 14.52 7.35
CA SER A 328 23.08 15.12 6.27
C SER A 328 22.67 16.56 5.92
N GLY A 329 21.37 16.85 6.06
CA GLY A 329 20.81 18.19 5.84
C GLY A 329 20.92 19.15 7.03
N HIS A 330 21.52 18.72 8.15
CA HIS A 330 21.46 19.49 9.40
C HIS A 330 22.37 20.74 9.40
N PRO A 331 21.86 21.93 9.76
CA PRO A 331 22.67 23.14 9.86
C PRO A 331 23.84 23.01 10.86
N GLY A 332 25.07 23.21 10.35
CA GLY A 332 26.30 23.19 11.14
C GLY A 332 26.92 21.81 11.35
N GLY A 333 26.39 20.76 10.71
CA GLY A 333 26.76 19.36 10.98
C GLY A 333 26.17 18.88 12.30
N ALA A 334 25.63 17.67 12.34
CA ALA A 334 25.02 17.15 13.57
C ALA A 334 26.10 16.67 14.56
N GLY A 335 25.96 17.07 15.82
CA GLY A 335 26.76 16.57 16.93
C GLY A 335 26.14 15.30 17.53
N PHE A 336 24.83 15.31 17.76
CA PHE A 336 24.08 14.12 18.12
C PHE A 336 22.69 14.14 17.47
N SER A 337 22.09 12.97 17.36
CA SER A 337 20.76 12.75 16.81
C SER A 337 20.07 11.68 17.65
N GLY A 338 18.78 11.46 17.39
CA GLY A 338 18.01 10.50 18.15
C GLY A 338 16.54 10.45 17.80
N ALA A 339 15.80 9.67 18.59
CA ALA A 339 14.35 9.51 18.47
C ALA A 339 13.67 9.60 19.83
N LEU A 340 12.55 10.31 19.87
CA LEU A 340 11.62 10.43 21.01
C LEU A 340 10.47 9.45 20.79
N ILE A 341 10.20 8.55 21.74
CA ILE A 341 9.16 7.51 21.61
C ILE A 341 8.18 7.63 22.77
N TYR A 342 6.90 7.91 22.47
CA TYR A 342 5.87 8.16 23.49
C TYR A 342 4.57 7.45 23.12
N ALA A 343 3.80 7.01 24.12
CA ALA A 343 2.43 6.55 23.89
C ALA A 343 1.52 7.77 23.61
N GLY A 344 0.77 7.74 22.51
CA GLY A 344 -0.05 8.86 22.02
C GLY A 344 0.73 9.93 21.23
N SER A 345 -0.01 10.74 20.46
CA SER A 345 0.49 11.88 19.70
C SER A 345 0.11 13.21 20.38
N SER A 346 0.89 14.27 20.15
CA SER A 346 0.54 15.62 20.64
C SER A 346 0.04 16.53 19.52
N SER A 347 -0.62 17.63 19.90
CA SER A 347 -1.25 18.59 18.98
C SER A 347 -0.30 19.67 18.45
N GLY A 348 0.95 19.33 18.15
CA GLY A 348 1.75 20.18 17.26
C GLY A 348 2.24 21.50 17.87
N THR A 349 2.74 21.46 19.11
CA THR A 349 3.31 22.67 19.72
C THR A 349 4.57 23.07 18.96
N VAL A 350 4.55 24.24 18.31
CA VAL A 350 5.71 24.76 17.59
C VAL A 350 6.69 25.42 18.57
N ILE A 351 7.90 24.90 18.61
CA ILE A 351 9.04 25.43 19.38
C ILE A 351 10.15 25.87 18.43
N ALA A 352 11.22 26.46 18.98
CA ALA A 352 12.36 26.93 18.19
C ALA A 352 13.05 25.82 17.37
N ALA A 353 12.90 24.55 17.78
CA ALA A 353 13.46 23.41 17.07
C ALA A 353 12.53 22.82 15.99
N GLY A 354 11.30 23.30 15.87
CA GLY A 354 10.27 22.72 15.00
C GLY A 354 8.99 22.40 15.77
N GLU A 355 8.07 21.70 15.11
CA GLU A 355 6.83 21.22 15.68
C GLU A 355 7.05 19.94 16.50
N LEU A 356 6.65 19.95 17.76
CA LEU A 356 6.70 18.78 18.62
C LEU A 356 5.46 17.90 18.38
N LEU A 357 5.68 16.65 17.98
CA LEU A 357 4.64 15.71 17.53
C LEU A 357 4.40 14.56 18.51
N VAL A 358 5.28 14.39 19.50
CA VAL A 358 5.13 13.41 20.59
C VAL A 358 4.44 14.00 21.81
N ASP A 359 3.64 13.19 22.51
CA ASP A 359 3.02 13.59 23.79
C ASP A 359 4.00 13.44 24.96
N LEU A 360 4.69 14.53 25.29
CA LEU A 360 5.63 14.58 26.42
C LEU A 360 4.96 14.41 27.80
N THR A 361 3.63 14.44 27.89
CA THR A 361 2.90 14.20 29.15
C THR A 361 2.64 12.72 29.41
N SER A 362 2.86 11.87 28.41
CA SER A 362 2.70 10.42 28.52
C SER A 362 3.70 9.82 29.51
N THR A 363 3.23 8.90 30.36
CA THR A 363 4.06 8.20 31.35
C THR A 363 4.76 6.96 30.79
N SER A 364 4.46 6.59 29.54
CA SER A 364 5.05 5.45 28.83
C SER A 364 5.95 5.98 27.72
N TYR A 365 7.27 6.02 27.97
CA TYR A 365 8.21 6.73 27.11
C TYR A 365 9.60 6.10 27.05
N GLY A 366 10.34 6.44 25.98
CA GLY A 366 11.76 6.19 25.80
C GLY A 366 12.39 7.27 24.90
N PHE A 367 13.70 7.43 24.99
CA PHE A 367 14.46 8.21 24.03
C PHE A 367 15.73 7.46 23.65
N LEU A 368 16.09 7.55 22.39
CA LEU A 368 17.33 7.02 21.85
C LEU A 368 18.16 8.23 21.44
N ILE A 369 19.42 8.26 21.85
CA ILE A 369 20.34 9.36 21.53
C ILE A 369 21.74 8.80 21.31
N GLY A 370 22.42 9.32 20.31
CA GLY A 370 23.77 8.89 19.94
C GLY A 370 24.53 9.99 19.24
N ALA A 371 25.87 9.86 19.23
CA ALA A 371 26.71 10.74 18.42
C ALA A 371 26.27 10.63 16.96
N SER A 372 26.13 11.77 16.29
CA SER A 372 25.75 11.79 14.89
C SER A 372 26.99 11.70 14.01
N SER A 373 26.88 10.94 12.93
CA SER A 373 27.87 10.89 11.86
C SER A 373 27.82 12.13 10.95
N GLY A 374 26.78 12.97 11.09
CA GLY A 374 26.44 14.01 10.10
C GLY A 374 25.91 13.44 8.78
N ALA A 375 25.50 12.17 8.79
CA ALA A 375 24.88 11.46 7.67
C ALA A 375 23.71 10.64 8.22
N LEU A 376 23.53 9.40 7.76
CA LEU A 376 22.47 8.51 8.25
C LEU A 376 22.88 7.86 9.57
N ASP A 377 22.14 8.15 10.63
CA ASP A 377 22.32 7.57 11.97
C ASP A 377 21.20 6.56 12.24
N VAL A 378 21.54 5.41 12.85
CA VAL A 378 20.62 4.29 13.07
C VAL A 378 20.47 4.02 14.57
N TYR A 379 19.24 3.73 14.99
CA TYR A 379 18.86 3.42 16.36
C TYR A 379 17.97 2.18 16.40
N SER A 380 17.98 1.48 17.52
CA SER A 380 17.10 0.33 17.74
C SER A 380 16.50 0.39 19.14
N THR A 381 15.24 0.01 19.26
CA THR A 381 14.57 -0.27 20.53
C THR A 381 13.85 -1.61 20.43
N PHE A 382 13.38 -2.15 21.56
CA PHE A 382 12.74 -3.46 21.60
C PHE A 382 11.40 -3.32 22.31
N PRO A 383 10.26 -3.36 21.60
CA PRO A 383 8.96 -3.52 22.23
C PRO A 383 9.02 -4.75 23.14
N PRO A 384 8.60 -4.68 24.42
CA PRO A 384 8.65 -5.82 25.32
C PRO A 384 7.89 -7.01 24.74
N ALA A 385 8.36 -8.24 24.99
CA ALA A 385 7.64 -9.47 24.63
C ALA A 385 6.44 -9.73 25.58
N ASP A 386 5.56 -8.73 25.73
CA ASP A 386 4.37 -8.75 26.57
C ASP A 386 3.11 -8.72 25.67
N PRO A 387 2.34 -9.81 25.59
CA PRO A 387 1.14 -9.88 24.77
C PRO A 387 0.08 -8.81 25.09
N SER A 388 0.10 -8.22 26.28
CA SER A 388 -0.83 -7.14 26.65
C SER A 388 -0.57 -5.83 25.88
N LEU A 389 0.60 -5.70 25.24
CA LEU A 389 0.98 -4.56 24.41
C LEU A 389 0.65 -4.75 22.93
N LEU A 390 0.05 -5.88 22.53
CA LEU A 390 -0.39 -6.09 21.15
C LEU A 390 -1.46 -5.05 20.78
N GLY A 391 -1.24 -4.34 19.67
CA GLY A 391 -2.11 -3.24 19.23
C GLY A 391 -1.90 -1.92 19.98
N ALA A 392 -0.92 -1.85 20.91
CA ALA A 392 -0.60 -0.60 21.58
C ALA A 392 -0.12 0.44 20.56
N GLN A 393 -0.62 1.67 20.70
CA GLN A 393 -0.29 2.77 19.78
C GLN A 393 0.66 3.77 20.41
N GLY A 394 1.50 4.39 19.60
CA GLY A 394 2.41 5.45 20.01
C GLY A 394 2.85 6.33 18.85
N THR A 395 3.70 7.30 19.17
CA THR A 395 4.34 8.19 18.20
C THR A 395 5.84 8.21 18.46
N VAL A 396 6.62 8.13 17.40
CA VAL A 396 8.07 8.28 17.42
C VAL A 396 8.49 9.46 16.54
N GLN A 397 9.30 10.37 17.08
CA GLN A 397 9.78 11.57 16.37
C GLN A 397 11.30 11.64 16.39
N GLY A 398 11.91 11.80 15.22
CA GLY A 398 13.36 11.99 15.13
C GLY A 398 13.79 13.43 15.43
N PHE A 399 15.06 13.61 15.80
CA PHE A 399 15.66 14.92 15.97
C PHE A 399 17.16 14.90 15.66
N THR A 400 17.68 16.06 15.29
CA THR A 400 19.11 16.33 15.12
C THR A 400 19.51 17.55 15.94
N PHE A 401 20.73 17.52 16.49
CA PHE A 401 21.28 18.59 17.29
C PHE A 401 22.70 18.92 16.85
N SER A 402 22.99 20.21 16.76
CA SER A 402 24.35 20.75 16.67
C SER A 402 24.52 21.89 17.67
N LEU A 403 25.76 22.35 17.86
CA LEU A 403 26.04 23.54 18.66
C LEU A 403 25.40 24.82 18.09
N ALA A 404 24.97 24.79 16.83
CA ALA A 404 24.30 25.91 16.17
C ALA A 404 22.78 25.83 16.27
N GLN A 405 22.19 24.63 16.14
CA GLN A 405 20.75 24.47 16.03
C GLN A 405 20.27 23.07 16.40
N THR A 406 19.08 22.99 16.98
CA THR A 406 18.30 21.75 17.11
C THR A 406 17.18 21.76 16.08
N VAL A 407 16.96 20.62 15.42
CA VAL A 407 15.89 20.44 14.45
C VAL A 407 15.11 19.17 14.82
N LEU A 408 13.79 19.30 14.96
CA LEU A 408 12.87 18.18 15.04
C LEU A 408 12.55 17.72 13.61
N CYS A 409 12.61 16.41 13.37
CA CYS A 409 12.16 15.79 12.13
C CYS A 409 10.65 15.55 12.18
N ASN A 410 10.11 15.02 11.09
CA ASN A 410 8.83 14.33 11.08
C ASN A 410 8.76 13.22 12.15
N ALA A 411 7.56 12.75 12.41
CA ALA A 411 7.26 11.62 13.27
C ALA A 411 6.62 10.47 12.48
N GLU A 412 6.43 9.35 13.17
CA GLU A 412 5.60 8.23 12.73
C GLU A 412 4.69 7.81 13.88
N ASN A 413 3.40 7.66 13.60
CA ASN A 413 2.47 6.98 14.49
C ASN A 413 2.62 5.48 14.27
N PHE A 414 2.64 4.68 15.32
CA PHE A 414 2.84 3.26 15.21
C PHE A 414 1.84 2.45 16.02
N THR A 415 1.61 1.22 15.58
CA THR A 415 0.84 0.18 16.28
C THR A 415 1.75 -1.02 16.49
N VAL A 416 1.90 -1.50 17.73
CA VAL A 416 2.76 -2.65 18.03
C VAL A 416 2.10 -3.95 17.57
N GLY A 417 2.83 -4.73 16.78
CA GLY A 417 2.41 -6.01 16.25
C GLY A 417 2.93 -7.22 17.00
N ALA A 418 2.40 -8.39 16.66
CA ALA A 418 2.91 -9.68 17.06
C ALA A 418 4.23 -9.98 16.33
N ALA A 419 5.15 -10.64 17.03
CA ALA A 419 6.32 -11.23 16.41
C ALA A 419 6.01 -12.63 15.87
N PHE A 420 6.68 -13.00 14.78
CA PHE A 420 6.62 -14.33 14.17
C PHE A 420 7.81 -15.19 14.54
#